data_AF-A0A931D9A0-F1
#
_entry.id   AF-A0A931D9A0-F1
#
_cell.length_a   1.000
_cell.length_b   1.000
_cell.length_c   1.000
_cell.angle_alpha   90.00
_cell.angle_beta   90.00
_cell.angle_gamma   90.00
#
_symmetry.space_group_name_H-M   'P 1'
#
loop_
_entity.id
_entity.type
_entity.pdbx_description
1 polymer ?
#
loop_
_entity_poly.entity_id
_entity_poly.type
_entity_poly.pdbx_seq_one_letter_code
_entity_poly.pdbx_strand_id
1 'polypeptide(L)'
;MRLTKLGHACVRLQKDDRTLVIDPGAFTPESDALAGADAVLITHEHFDHFDPDRLRKAMAENPALEVWTSRVVAENLADLGGRVHQVGHGDAVTIAGFDVHVYGEDHEILHPDVPPIPNTGFLVDGEVFHPGDALTVPDEPVRTLCLPGNAPWMKVPELFLYTREVRPERAFVIHDGLLNDNGLAVMETAVGNAGKQLGKEFRRLKPGESVDLGDA
;
A
#
# COMPACT_ATOMS: atom_id res chain seq x y z
N MET A 1 -16.22 2.30 3.75
CA MET A 1 -14.85 2.84 3.89
C MET A 1 -14.57 3.80 2.74
N ARG A 2 -13.86 4.92 2.95
CA ARG A 2 -13.42 5.82 1.87
C ARG A 2 -11.93 5.62 1.62
N LEU A 3 -11.56 5.32 0.38
CA LEU A 3 -10.17 5.20 -0.07
C LEU A 3 -9.80 6.45 -0.86
N THR A 4 -8.68 7.08 -0.49
CA THR A 4 -8.09 8.20 -1.23
C THR A 4 -6.70 7.83 -1.68
N LYS A 5 -6.44 7.95 -2.99
CA LYS A 5 -5.10 7.77 -3.55
C LYS A 5 -4.31 9.06 -3.34
N LEU A 6 -3.18 8.99 -2.65
CA LEU A 6 -2.21 10.10 -2.56
C LEU A 6 -1.10 9.87 -3.60
N GLY A 7 0.08 10.47 -3.46
CA GLY A 7 1.20 10.19 -4.39
C GLY A 7 1.65 8.72 -4.37
N HIS A 8 2.03 8.20 -5.55
CA HIS A 8 2.78 6.95 -5.70
C HIS A 8 2.19 5.69 -5.02
N ALA A 9 2.70 5.23 -3.88
CA ALA A 9 2.17 4.11 -3.11
C ALA A 9 1.21 4.54 -1.99
N CYS A 10 1.17 5.83 -1.67
CA CYS A 10 0.45 6.30 -0.51
C CYS A 10 -1.07 6.25 -0.71
N VAL A 11 -1.75 5.64 0.27
CA VAL A 11 -3.21 5.54 0.32
C VAL A 11 -3.69 5.96 1.70
N ARG A 12 -4.77 6.74 1.74
CA ARG A 12 -5.49 7.11 2.96
C ARG A 12 -6.82 6.37 2.99
N LEU A 13 -7.07 5.62 4.07
CA LEU A 13 -8.32 4.95 4.33
C LEU A 13 -9.04 5.64 5.49
N GLN A 14 -10.34 5.91 5.31
CA GLN A 14 -11.17 6.55 6.32
C GLN A 14 -12.45 5.75 6.54
N LYS A 15 -12.80 5.53 7.81
CA LYS A 15 -14.02 4.84 8.23
C LYS A 15 -14.47 5.47 9.54
N ASP A 16 -15.71 5.93 9.57
CA ASP A 16 -16.26 6.70 10.68
C ASP A 16 -15.36 7.90 11.04
N ASP A 17 -14.86 7.98 12.27
CA ASP A 17 -13.95 9.02 12.75
C ASP A 17 -12.46 8.60 12.66
N ARG A 18 -12.16 7.45 12.04
CA ARG A 18 -10.82 6.84 12.00
C ARG A 18 -10.14 7.00 10.66
N THR A 19 -8.83 7.24 10.71
CA THR A 19 -7.96 7.40 9.55
C THR A 19 -6.71 6.52 9.67
N LEU A 20 -6.47 5.72 8.63
CA LEU A 20 -5.25 4.96 8.42
C LEU A 20 -4.54 5.51 7.17
N VAL A 21 -3.21 5.65 7.23
CA VAL A 21 -2.39 6.01 6.05
C VAL A 21 -1.38 4.90 5.80
N ILE A 22 -1.25 4.46 4.56
CA ILE A 22 -0.32 3.41 4.14
C ILE A 22 0.73 4.03 3.21
N ASP A 23 2.01 3.67 3.42
CA ASP A 23 3.16 4.03 2.57
C ASP A 23 3.32 5.53 2.18
N PRO A 24 3.31 6.47 3.14
CA PRO A 24 3.58 7.90 2.90
C PRO A 24 5.08 8.17 2.65
N GLY A 25 5.69 7.48 1.70
CA GLY A 25 7.09 7.65 1.34
C GLY A 25 7.40 8.96 0.61
N ALA A 26 8.66 9.13 0.22
CA ALA A 26 9.19 10.37 -0.36
C ALA A 26 8.50 10.79 -1.68
N PHE A 27 7.86 9.87 -2.40
CA PHE A 27 7.07 10.17 -3.60
C PHE A 27 5.62 10.58 -3.32
N THR A 28 5.29 10.86 -2.06
CA THR A 28 4.02 11.46 -1.63
C THR A 28 4.17 12.99 -1.58
N PRO A 29 3.74 13.74 -2.61
CA PRO A 29 3.92 15.20 -2.64
C PRO A 29 3.03 15.93 -1.63
N GLU A 30 1.94 15.31 -1.17
CA GLU A 30 1.03 15.89 -0.18
C GLU A 30 1.73 16.02 1.17
N SER A 31 1.95 17.27 1.62
CA SER A 31 2.62 17.58 2.88
C SER A 31 1.75 17.30 4.10
N ASP A 32 0.44 17.24 3.91
CA ASP A 32 -0.59 16.93 4.90
C ASP A 32 -1.08 15.48 4.82
N ALA A 33 -0.37 14.60 4.09
CA ALA A 33 -0.72 13.18 3.94
C ALA A 33 -1.03 12.49 5.28
N LEU A 34 -0.25 12.82 6.32
CA LEU A 34 -0.36 12.26 7.67
C LEU A 34 -1.28 13.06 8.62
N ALA A 35 -1.80 14.21 8.19
CA ALA A 35 -2.62 15.04 9.05
C ALA A 35 -3.90 14.30 9.47
N GLY A 36 -4.11 14.16 10.77
CA GLY A 36 -5.26 13.47 11.35
C GLY A 36 -5.25 11.94 11.17
N ALA A 37 -4.11 11.34 10.83
CA ALA A 37 -3.97 9.89 10.87
C ALA A 37 -3.97 9.40 12.34
N ASP A 38 -4.71 8.34 12.61
CA ASP A 38 -4.68 7.62 13.89
C ASP A 38 -3.54 6.60 13.91
N ALA A 39 -3.25 5.99 12.77
CA ALA A 39 -2.12 5.08 12.59
C ALA A 39 -1.54 5.18 11.17
N VAL A 40 -0.26 4.82 11.04
CA VAL A 40 0.43 4.66 9.75
C VAL A 40 0.89 3.22 9.59
N LEU A 41 0.64 2.64 8.42
CA LEU A 41 1.20 1.36 8.02
C LEU A 41 2.33 1.59 7.01
N ILE A 42 3.45 0.89 7.17
CA ILE A 42 4.57 0.93 6.22
C ILE A 42 4.87 -0.50 5.79
N THR A 43 4.85 -0.75 4.48
CA THR A 43 5.03 -2.09 3.91
C THR A 43 6.49 -2.53 3.96
N HIS A 44 7.43 -1.68 3.54
CA HIS A 44 8.86 -1.96 3.54
C HIS A 44 9.71 -0.67 3.54
N GLU A 45 11.03 -0.83 3.57
CA GLU A 45 12.00 0.25 3.85
C GLU A 45 12.43 1.11 2.65
N HIS A 46 11.94 0.83 1.43
CA HIS A 46 12.31 1.68 0.29
C HIS A 46 11.75 3.09 0.44
N PHE A 47 12.54 4.06 0.00
CA PHE A 47 12.29 5.48 0.26
C PHE A 47 10.99 6.02 -0.36
N ASP A 48 10.48 5.40 -1.41
CA ASP A 48 9.22 5.72 -2.07
C ASP A 48 7.98 5.20 -1.33
N HIS A 49 8.17 4.28 -0.37
CA HIS A 49 7.16 3.79 0.58
C HIS A 49 7.37 4.34 2.00
N PHE A 50 8.62 4.58 2.39
CA PHE A 50 9.03 4.94 3.75
C PHE A 50 9.86 6.24 3.78
N ASP A 51 9.33 7.25 4.46
CA ASP A 51 10.04 8.51 4.75
C ASP A 51 10.24 8.65 6.27
N PRO A 52 11.43 8.27 6.80
CA PRO A 52 11.68 8.28 8.24
C PRO A 52 11.54 9.67 8.87
N ASP A 53 11.97 10.73 8.19
CA ASP A 53 11.95 12.09 8.72
C ASP A 53 10.52 12.62 8.80
N ARG A 54 9.70 12.33 7.78
CA ARG A 54 8.26 12.62 7.78
C ARG A 54 7.55 11.93 8.93
N LEU A 55 7.83 10.64 9.17
CA LEU A 55 7.20 9.89 10.27
C LEU A 55 7.64 10.40 11.64
N ARG A 56 8.94 10.64 11.85
CA ARG A 56 9.45 11.22 13.10
C ARG A 56 8.79 12.56 13.40
N LYS A 57 8.66 13.43 12.39
CA LYS A 57 7.98 14.72 12.52
C LYS A 57 6.51 14.54 12.90
N ALA A 58 5.77 13.70 12.18
CA ALA A 58 4.35 13.46 12.46
C ALA A 58 4.12 12.86 13.86
N MET A 59 4.96 11.92 14.28
CA MET A 59 4.91 11.30 15.61
C MET A 59 5.35 12.25 16.73
N ALA A 60 6.15 13.29 16.44
CA ALA A 60 6.44 14.35 17.39
C ALA A 60 5.27 15.33 17.55
N GLU A 61 4.55 15.61 16.46
CA GLU A 61 3.38 16.50 16.44
C GLU A 61 2.12 15.82 17.03
N ASN A 62 1.97 14.50 16.83
CA ASN A 62 0.88 13.71 17.38
C ASN A 62 1.42 12.57 18.27
N PRO A 63 1.42 12.75 19.61
CA PRO A 63 1.88 11.72 20.55
C PRO A 63 1.05 10.42 20.54
N ALA A 64 -0.19 10.46 20.03
CA ALA A 64 -1.07 9.31 19.92
C ALA A 64 -0.90 8.53 18.61
N LEU A 65 -0.10 9.04 17.66
CA LEU A 65 0.13 8.36 16.39
C LEU A 65 1.00 7.11 16.61
N GLU A 66 0.53 5.98 16.09
CA GLU A 66 1.24 4.71 16.06
C GLU A 66 1.67 4.34 14.64
N VAL A 67 2.78 3.61 14.52
CA VAL A 67 3.29 3.06 13.26
C VAL A 67 3.35 1.55 13.34
N TRP A 68 2.85 0.87 12.32
CA TRP A 68 2.83 -0.59 12.22
C TRP A 68 3.50 -1.03 10.93
N THR A 69 4.48 -1.93 11.01
CA THR A 69 5.39 -2.15 9.88
C THR A 69 6.20 -3.45 9.96
N SER A 70 6.97 -3.74 8.89
CA SER A 70 7.92 -4.84 8.82
C SER A 70 9.08 -4.65 9.80
N ARG A 71 9.81 -5.75 10.06
CA ARG A 71 10.93 -5.77 11.01
C ARG A 71 11.97 -4.68 10.74
N VAL A 72 12.38 -4.50 9.49
CA VAL A 72 13.51 -3.62 9.16
C VAL A 72 13.13 -2.14 9.32
N VAL A 73 11.91 -1.77 8.96
CA VAL A 73 11.40 -0.41 9.21
C VAL A 73 11.24 -0.17 10.71
N ALA A 74 10.76 -1.15 11.48
CA ALA A 74 10.65 -1.03 12.93
C ALA A 74 12.03 -0.82 13.58
N GLU A 75 13.05 -1.55 13.13
CA GLU A 75 14.45 -1.36 13.57
C GLU A 75 14.97 0.05 13.22
N ASN A 76 14.61 0.61 12.04
CA ASN A 76 14.98 1.97 11.64
C ASN A 76 14.36 3.05 12.56
N LEU A 77 13.15 2.80 13.08
CA LEU A 77 12.39 3.72 13.93
C LEU A 77 12.47 3.38 15.43
N ALA A 78 13.45 2.56 15.85
CA ALA A 78 13.56 2.10 17.23
C ALA A 78 13.68 3.25 18.26
N ASP A 79 14.15 4.43 17.84
CA ASP A 79 14.21 5.65 18.64
C ASP A 79 12.82 6.17 19.07
N LEU A 80 11.76 5.80 18.38
CA LEU A 80 10.38 6.23 18.65
C LEU A 80 9.66 5.35 19.70
N GLY A 81 10.30 4.26 20.12
CA GLY A 81 9.88 3.41 21.24
C GLY A 81 8.58 2.65 20.99
N GLY A 82 7.80 2.45 22.05
CA GLY A 82 6.60 1.57 22.06
C GLY A 82 5.40 2.03 21.24
N ARG A 83 5.59 3.00 20.33
CA ARG A 83 4.59 3.45 19.33
C ARG A 83 4.88 2.89 17.94
N VAL A 84 5.97 2.14 17.79
CA VAL A 84 6.32 1.42 16.57
C VAL A 84 6.13 -0.07 16.84
N HIS A 85 5.25 -0.68 16.06
CA HIS A 85 4.83 -2.06 16.21
C HIS A 85 5.29 -2.86 15.01
N GLN A 86 6.10 -3.88 15.25
CA GLN A 86 6.44 -4.85 14.21
C GLN A 86 5.28 -5.82 14.02
N VAL A 87 4.93 -6.07 12.76
CA VAL A 87 4.02 -7.15 12.35
C VAL A 87 4.68 -7.99 11.24
N GLY A 88 4.15 -9.18 11.02
CA GLY A 88 4.62 -10.10 9.98
C GLY A 88 3.49 -10.98 9.43
N HIS A 89 3.83 -11.78 8.43
CA HIS A 89 2.90 -12.70 7.78
C HIS A 89 2.09 -13.53 8.78
N GLY A 90 0.77 -13.57 8.60
CA GLY A 90 -0.16 -14.32 9.43
C GLY A 90 -0.64 -13.60 10.69
N ASP A 91 -0.12 -12.41 11.00
CA ASP A 91 -0.66 -11.59 12.07
C ASP A 91 -2.06 -11.08 11.72
N ALA A 92 -2.93 -11.04 12.73
CA ALA A 92 -4.25 -10.43 12.69
C ALA A 92 -4.39 -9.50 13.90
N VAL A 93 -4.48 -8.19 13.64
CA VAL A 93 -4.40 -7.14 14.67
C VAL A 93 -5.44 -6.06 14.44
N THR A 94 -5.88 -5.41 15.52
CA THR A 94 -6.74 -4.22 15.42
C THR A 94 -5.89 -2.96 15.50
N ILE A 95 -5.89 -2.15 14.44
CA ILE A 95 -5.10 -0.92 14.34
C ILE A 95 -6.05 0.26 14.15
N ALA A 96 -6.07 1.22 15.09
CA ALA A 96 -6.96 2.38 15.04
C ALA A 96 -8.46 2.06 14.82
N GLY A 97 -8.90 0.86 15.24
CA GLY A 97 -10.29 0.38 15.05
C GLY A 97 -10.56 -0.34 13.73
N PHE A 98 -9.55 -0.49 12.86
CA PHE A 98 -9.59 -1.34 11.68
C PHE A 98 -9.10 -2.75 12.03
N ASP A 99 -9.73 -3.77 11.45
CA ASP A 99 -9.23 -5.14 11.45
C ASP A 99 -8.15 -5.26 10.36
N VAL A 100 -6.93 -5.68 10.72
CA VAL A 100 -5.80 -5.73 9.79
C VAL A 100 -5.17 -7.11 9.82
N HIS A 101 -5.25 -7.80 8.68
CA HIS A 101 -4.54 -9.05 8.44
C HIS A 101 -3.28 -8.79 7.61
N VAL A 102 -2.21 -9.50 7.94
CA VAL A 102 -0.88 -9.20 7.46
C VAL A 102 -0.36 -10.34 6.59
N TYR A 103 0.10 -10.01 5.38
CA TYR A 103 0.50 -10.97 4.35
C TYR A 103 1.85 -10.64 3.74
N GLY A 104 2.54 -11.64 3.16
CA GLY A 104 3.86 -11.46 2.55
C GLY A 104 5.02 -11.40 3.55
N GLU A 105 6.19 -11.81 3.06
CA GLU A 105 7.45 -11.80 3.82
C GLU A 105 8.54 -11.04 3.05
N ASP A 106 8.60 -11.23 1.74
CA ASP A 106 9.65 -10.72 0.87
C ASP A 106 9.11 -9.76 -0.19
N HIS A 107 9.89 -8.72 -0.49
CA HIS A 107 9.75 -7.88 -1.67
C HIS A 107 10.17 -8.65 -2.94
N GLU A 108 9.77 -8.19 -4.12
CA GLU A 108 10.27 -8.72 -5.40
C GLU A 108 11.78 -8.53 -5.62
N ILE A 109 12.38 -9.38 -6.45
CA ILE A 109 13.85 -9.40 -6.61
C ILE A 109 14.32 -8.18 -7.42
N LEU A 110 15.08 -7.29 -6.76
CA LEU A 110 15.71 -6.13 -7.40
C LEU A 110 17.06 -6.43 -8.04
N HIS A 111 17.83 -7.34 -7.44
CA HIS A 111 19.16 -7.71 -7.90
C HIS A 111 19.37 -9.20 -7.65
N PRO A 112 19.84 -9.98 -8.65
CA PRO A 112 19.90 -11.44 -8.57
C PRO A 112 20.80 -11.96 -7.43
N ASP A 113 21.77 -11.16 -6.98
CA ASP A 113 22.74 -11.52 -5.94
C ASP A 113 22.47 -10.88 -4.56
N VAL A 114 21.37 -10.15 -4.40
CA VAL A 114 21.02 -9.49 -3.12
C VAL A 114 19.76 -10.16 -2.56
N PRO A 115 19.76 -10.59 -1.28
CA PRO A 115 18.56 -11.12 -0.65
C PRO A 115 17.39 -10.11 -0.75
N PRO A 116 16.15 -10.58 -0.94
CA PRO A 116 14.98 -9.72 -0.88
C PRO A 116 14.92 -8.94 0.43
N ILE A 117 14.40 -7.73 0.34
CA ILE A 117 14.08 -6.90 1.49
C ILE A 117 12.74 -7.37 2.07
N PRO A 118 12.56 -7.39 3.41
CA PRO A 118 11.28 -7.76 3.98
C PRO A 118 10.16 -6.79 3.58
N ASN A 119 9.07 -7.34 3.03
CA ASN A 119 7.85 -6.60 2.70
C ASN A 119 6.65 -7.20 3.41
N THR A 120 5.78 -6.32 3.88
CA THR A 120 4.55 -6.68 4.57
C THR A 120 3.37 -6.00 3.89
N GLY A 121 2.43 -6.79 3.36
CA GLY A 121 1.15 -6.35 2.84
C GLY A 121 0.06 -6.33 3.90
N PHE A 122 -0.90 -5.42 3.74
CA PHE A 122 -1.98 -5.19 4.71
C PHE A 122 -3.35 -5.37 4.06
N LEU A 123 -4.14 -6.33 4.56
CA LEU A 123 -5.56 -6.47 4.25
C LEU A 123 -6.38 -5.80 5.36
N VAL A 124 -7.02 -4.68 5.03
CA VAL A 124 -7.74 -3.82 5.96
C VAL A 124 -9.25 -4.05 5.84
N ASP A 125 -9.88 -4.43 6.96
CA ASP A 125 -11.30 -4.78 7.11
C ASP A 125 -11.81 -5.84 6.10
N GLY A 126 -10.92 -6.68 5.55
CA GLY A 126 -11.25 -7.57 4.43
C GLY A 126 -11.67 -6.84 3.15
N GLU A 127 -11.53 -5.51 3.09
CA GLU A 127 -12.04 -4.66 2.01
C GLU A 127 -10.91 -4.17 1.10
N VAL A 128 -9.79 -3.70 1.66
CA VAL A 128 -8.65 -3.16 0.90
C VAL A 128 -7.38 -3.94 1.17
N PHE A 129 -6.78 -4.52 0.14
CA PHE A 129 -5.46 -5.11 0.23
C PHE A 129 -4.38 -4.22 -0.39
N HIS A 130 -3.38 -3.84 0.41
CA HIS A 130 -2.21 -3.08 0.01
C HIS A 130 -0.96 -3.95 0.11
N PRO A 131 -0.44 -4.50 -1.01
CA PRO A 131 0.70 -5.43 -1.00
C PRO A 131 2.07 -4.74 -0.87
N GLY A 132 2.12 -3.40 -0.80
CA GLY A 132 3.33 -2.66 -1.15
C GLY A 132 3.50 -2.77 -2.66
N ASP A 133 4.69 -3.13 -3.11
CA ASP A 133 4.94 -3.48 -4.51
C ASP A 133 5.33 -4.96 -4.70
N ALA A 134 5.36 -5.78 -3.65
CA ALA A 134 5.85 -7.17 -3.68
C ALA A 134 4.99 -8.21 -4.44
N LEU A 135 3.86 -7.83 -5.05
CA LEU A 135 2.89 -8.74 -5.71
C LEU A 135 2.47 -9.94 -4.82
N THR A 136 2.42 -9.74 -3.51
CA THR A 136 1.98 -10.76 -2.54
C THR A 136 0.55 -11.19 -2.83
N VAL A 137 0.28 -12.50 -2.85
CA VAL A 137 -1.09 -13.04 -2.93
C VAL A 137 -1.53 -13.42 -1.51
N PRO A 138 -2.59 -12.79 -0.95
CA PRO A 138 -3.09 -13.16 0.36
C PRO A 138 -3.93 -14.45 0.28
N ASP A 139 -4.02 -15.19 1.38
CA ASP A 139 -4.84 -16.40 1.49
C ASP A 139 -6.36 -16.12 1.62
N GLU A 140 -6.74 -14.84 1.55
CA GLU A 140 -8.12 -14.35 1.66
C GLU A 140 -8.63 -13.71 0.37
N PRO A 141 -9.96 -13.74 0.11
CA PRO A 141 -10.54 -13.04 -1.02
C PRO A 141 -10.28 -11.52 -0.95
N VAL A 142 -9.76 -10.96 -2.04
CA VAL A 142 -9.50 -9.51 -2.12
C VAL A 142 -10.66 -8.81 -2.81
N ARG A 143 -11.33 -7.89 -2.11
CA ARG A 143 -12.37 -7.04 -2.71
C ARG A 143 -11.75 -5.92 -3.52
N THR A 144 -10.98 -5.06 -2.87
CA THR A 144 -10.27 -3.94 -3.48
C THR A 144 -8.76 -4.16 -3.40
N LEU A 145 -8.11 -4.30 -4.55
CA LEU A 145 -6.65 -4.38 -4.63
C LEU A 145 -6.04 -2.99 -4.90
N CYS A 146 -5.13 -2.54 -4.03
CA CYS A 146 -4.15 -1.52 -4.39
C CYS A 146 -3.09 -2.18 -5.29
N LEU A 147 -3.26 -2.04 -6.61
CA LEU A 147 -2.50 -2.79 -7.61
C LEU A 147 -1.21 -2.03 -7.99
N PRO A 148 0.00 -2.59 -7.75
CA PRO A 148 1.23 -2.03 -8.31
C PRO A 148 1.14 -2.00 -9.83
N GLY A 149 1.06 -0.81 -10.42
CA GLY A 149 0.89 -0.62 -11.87
C GLY A 149 2.21 -0.57 -12.63
N ASN A 150 3.30 -0.26 -11.94
CA ASN A 150 4.65 -0.23 -12.48
C ASN A 150 5.64 -0.42 -11.33
N ALA A 151 6.84 -0.93 -11.63
CA ALA A 151 8.00 -0.84 -10.76
C ALA A 151 9.26 -1.00 -11.65
N PRO A 152 10.47 -0.65 -11.17
CA PRO A 152 11.70 -0.82 -11.94
C PRO A 152 11.97 -2.28 -12.37
N TRP A 153 11.48 -3.23 -11.57
CA TRP A 153 11.67 -4.68 -11.76
C TRP A 153 10.49 -5.34 -12.50
N MET A 154 9.33 -4.68 -12.58
CA MET A 154 8.08 -5.26 -13.05
C MET A 154 7.90 -5.17 -14.58
N LYS A 155 7.44 -6.26 -15.19
CA LYS A 155 7.00 -6.35 -16.58
C LYS A 155 5.48 -6.48 -16.66
N VAL A 156 4.90 -5.98 -17.76
CA VAL A 156 3.45 -6.04 -18.00
C VAL A 156 2.85 -7.46 -17.85
N PRO A 157 3.47 -8.56 -18.33
CA PRO A 157 2.91 -9.90 -18.11
C PRO A 157 2.70 -10.28 -16.63
N GLU A 158 3.56 -9.79 -15.73
CA GLU A 158 3.44 -10.05 -14.28
C GLU A 158 2.19 -9.41 -13.70
N LEU A 159 1.78 -8.24 -14.22
CA LEU A 159 0.50 -7.60 -13.88
C LEU A 159 -0.69 -8.51 -14.19
N PHE A 160 -0.70 -9.12 -15.38
CA PHE A 160 -1.77 -10.04 -15.79
C PHE A 160 -1.76 -11.33 -14.97
N LEU A 161 -0.57 -11.88 -14.67
CA LEU A 161 -0.45 -13.09 -13.85
C LEU A 161 -0.93 -12.82 -12.42
N TYR A 162 -0.46 -11.74 -11.81
CA TYR A 162 -0.80 -11.36 -10.45
C TYR A 162 -2.31 -11.11 -10.29
N THR A 163 -2.91 -10.31 -11.18
CA THR A 163 -4.36 -10.04 -11.12
C THR A 163 -5.21 -11.29 -11.35
N ARG A 164 -4.75 -12.26 -12.16
CA ARG A 164 -5.42 -13.55 -12.36
C ARG A 164 -5.33 -14.48 -11.15
N GLU A 165 -4.26 -14.35 -10.38
CA GLU A 165 -4.05 -15.12 -9.16
C GLU A 165 -4.90 -14.54 -8.01
N VAL A 166 -4.79 -13.23 -7.76
CA VAL A 166 -5.56 -12.54 -6.71
C VAL A 166 -7.07 -12.49 -7.00
N ARG A 167 -7.45 -12.31 -8.27
CA ARG A 167 -8.84 -12.18 -8.74
C ARG A 167 -9.66 -11.14 -7.97
N PRO A 168 -9.18 -9.89 -7.82
CA PRO A 168 -9.88 -8.92 -7.00
C PRO A 168 -11.21 -8.48 -7.63
N GLU A 169 -12.18 -8.09 -6.82
CA GLU A 169 -13.45 -7.56 -7.34
C GLU A 169 -13.27 -6.22 -8.08
N ARG A 170 -12.34 -5.39 -7.60
CA ARG A 170 -11.90 -4.14 -8.22
C ARG A 170 -10.44 -3.86 -7.88
N ALA A 171 -9.78 -3.03 -8.68
CA ALA A 171 -8.41 -2.64 -8.43
C ALA A 171 -8.17 -1.16 -8.74
N PHE A 172 -7.41 -0.51 -7.85
CA PHE A 172 -6.94 0.86 -8.01
C PHE A 172 -5.43 0.89 -8.05
N VAL A 173 -4.87 1.54 -9.06
CA VAL A 173 -3.42 1.55 -9.27
C VAL A 173 -2.69 2.32 -8.17
N ILE A 174 -1.61 1.73 -7.67
CA ILE A 174 -0.52 2.35 -6.91
C ILE A 174 0.80 2.20 -7.68
N HIS A 175 1.86 2.81 -7.18
CA HIS A 175 3.22 2.66 -7.72
C HIS A 175 3.36 3.19 -9.17
N ASP A 176 2.70 4.32 -9.46
CA ASP A 176 2.63 4.94 -10.79
C ASP A 176 3.52 6.19 -10.94
N GLY A 177 4.09 6.68 -9.84
CA GLY A 177 4.85 7.95 -9.79
C GLY A 177 6.16 7.99 -10.58
N LEU A 178 6.65 6.85 -11.07
CA LEU A 178 7.83 6.78 -11.94
C LEU A 178 7.52 7.14 -13.41
N LEU A 179 6.24 7.17 -13.78
CA LEU A 179 5.80 7.26 -15.16
C LEU A 179 5.50 8.71 -15.56
N ASN A 180 5.95 9.09 -16.76
CA ASN A 180 5.42 10.26 -17.45
C ASN A 180 4.07 9.93 -18.12
N ASP A 181 3.44 10.91 -18.77
CA ASP A 181 2.12 10.75 -19.41
C ASP A 181 2.04 9.59 -20.40
N ASN A 182 3.10 9.34 -21.18
CA ASN A 182 3.15 8.22 -22.12
C ASN A 182 3.17 6.88 -21.37
N GLY A 183 3.99 6.77 -20.32
CA GLY A 183 4.05 5.58 -19.48
C GLY A 183 2.73 5.30 -18.78
N LEU A 184 2.09 6.33 -18.25
CA LEU A 184 0.76 6.23 -17.62
C LEU A 184 -0.29 5.71 -18.61
N ALA A 185 -0.32 6.21 -19.85
CA ALA A 185 -1.26 5.75 -20.87
C ALA A 185 -1.08 4.26 -21.21
N VAL A 186 0.18 3.79 -21.30
CA VAL A 186 0.48 2.37 -21.53
C VAL A 186 0.04 1.51 -20.34
N MET A 187 0.38 1.94 -19.13
CA MET A 187 0.02 1.24 -17.90
C MET A 187 -1.50 1.15 -17.72
N GLU A 188 -2.23 2.26 -17.88
CA GLU A 188 -3.70 2.30 -17.78
C GLU A 188 -4.36 1.37 -18.81
N THR A 189 -3.80 1.29 -20.03
CA THR A 189 -4.28 0.33 -21.04
C THR A 189 -4.08 -1.11 -20.58
N ALA A 190 -2.90 -1.45 -20.03
CA ALA A 190 -2.63 -2.79 -19.52
C ALA A 190 -3.54 -3.16 -18.34
N VAL A 191 -3.68 -2.27 -17.37
CA VAL A 191 -4.56 -2.43 -16.19
C VAL A 191 -6.02 -2.62 -16.61
N GLY A 192 -6.53 -1.76 -17.50
CA GLY A 192 -7.89 -1.86 -17.99
C GLY A 192 -8.14 -3.17 -18.76
N ASN A 193 -7.15 -3.67 -19.49
CA ASN A 193 -7.24 -4.97 -20.16
C ASN A 193 -7.20 -6.15 -19.18
N ALA A 194 -6.39 -6.08 -18.11
CA ALA A 194 -6.36 -7.09 -17.06
C ALA A 194 -7.73 -7.19 -16.35
N GLY A 195 -8.36 -6.06 -16.03
CA GLY A 195 -9.71 -6.02 -15.46
C GLY A 195 -10.74 -6.65 -16.41
N LYS A 196 -10.74 -6.26 -17.69
CA LYS A 196 -11.65 -6.81 -18.71
C LYS A 196 -11.54 -8.33 -18.86
N GLN A 197 -10.34 -8.91 -18.75
CA GLN A 197 -10.16 -10.37 -18.81
C GLN A 197 -10.85 -11.11 -17.67
N LEU A 198 -11.05 -10.45 -16.53
CA LEU A 198 -11.76 -10.99 -15.37
C LEU A 198 -13.23 -10.53 -15.32
N GLY A 199 -13.70 -9.78 -16.32
CA GLY A 199 -15.03 -9.17 -16.30
C GLY A 199 -15.20 -8.10 -15.22
N LYS A 200 -14.11 -7.44 -14.82
CA LYS A 200 -14.05 -6.42 -13.75
C LYS A 200 -13.59 -5.07 -14.29
N GLU A 201 -13.75 -4.03 -13.47
CA GLU A 201 -13.22 -2.69 -13.75
C GLU A 201 -11.99 -2.41 -12.89
N PHE A 202 -10.82 -2.33 -13.53
CA PHE A 202 -9.58 -1.88 -12.90
C PHE A 202 -9.19 -0.54 -13.51
N ARG A 203 -8.79 0.42 -12.67
CA ARG A 203 -8.44 1.75 -13.14
C ARG A 203 -7.43 2.43 -12.24
N ARG A 204 -6.83 3.50 -12.76
CA ARG A 204 -6.01 4.41 -11.97
C ARG A 204 -6.89 5.47 -11.32
N LEU A 205 -6.61 5.78 -10.05
CA LEU A 205 -7.06 6.99 -9.38
C LEU A 205 -5.95 8.04 -9.50
N LYS A 206 -6.30 9.30 -9.77
CA LYS A 206 -5.31 10.38 -9.71
C LYS A 206 -4.94 10.68 -8.25
N PRO A 207 -3.73 11.16 -7.94
CA PRO A 207 -3.42 11.68 -6.62
C PRO A 207 -4.46 12.74 -6.19
N GLY A 208 -5.00 12.57 -4.98
CA GLY A 208 -6.11 13.34 -4.41
C GLY A 208 -7.52 12.81 -4.72
N GLU A 209 -7.67 11.86 -5.65
CA GLU A 209 -8.98 11.27 -5.98
C GLU A 209 -9.40 10.26 -4.89
N SER A 210 -10.69 10.31 -4.54
CA SER A 210 -11.30 9.38 -3.58
C SER A 210 -12.39 8.53 -4.22
N VAL A 211 -12.61 7.35 -3.63
CA VAL A 211 -13.75 6.48 -3.89
C VAL A 211 -14.34 5.98 -2.58
N ASP A 212 -15.67 5.86 -2.53
CA ASP A 212 -16.36 5.21 -1.42
C ASP A 212 -16.51 3.71 -1.72
N LEU A 213 -15.90 2.90 -0.87
CA LEU A 213 -15.99 1.45 -0.83
C LEU A 213 -17.14 1.11 0.12
N GLY A 214 -18.37 1.17 -0.40
CA GLY A 214 -19.58 0.72 0.29
C GLY A 214 -19.93 -0.72 -0.11
N ASP A 215 -20.67 -1.40 0.77
CA ASP A 215 -21.07 -2.81 0.65
C ASP A 215 -21.70 -3.08 -0.73
N ALA A 216 -21.01 -3.89 -1.54
CA ALA A 216 -21.59 -4.50 -2.75
C ALA A 216 -22.59 -5.60 -2.37
#